data_AF-A0AAD1AQX7-F1
#
_entry.id   AF-A0AAD1AQX7-F1
#
_cell.length_a   1.000
_cell.length_b   1.000
_cell.length_c   1.000
_cell.angle_alpha   90.00
_cell.angle_beta   90.00
_cell.angle_gamma   90.00
#
_symmetry.space_group_name_H-M   'P 1'
#
loop_
_entity.id
_entity.type
_entity.pdbx_description
1 polymer ?
#
loop_
_entity_poly.entity_id
_entity_poly.type
_entity_poly.pdbx_seq_one_letter_code
_entity_poly.pdbx_strand_id
1 'polypeptide(L)'
;MAGLFWLGFSYPNAEAALGFPIPGNLDLVLVALPYMFVGWWLFHYARQIVTKPWFMVVAVGLFAVLFTAQSRGQIDFLLYMKSHHLTDPLLAGWAPVIICGGLFAGAKIVSGTFAGNWLDRIGRSTLPIMYGHKAVGYVLEKFGDPNILVLVIAGVTIPLFLAYAGRCVRERWQGGGLYAFN
;
A
#
# COMPACT_ATOMS: atom_id res chain seq x y z
N MET A 1 7.46 -15.36 -10.96
CA MET A 1 6.45 -14.54 -10.25
C MET A 1 5.10 -15.23 -10.13
N ALA A 2 4.47 -15.69 -11.22
CA ALA A 2 3.20 -16.43 -11.13
C ALA A 2 3.27 -17.68 -10.23
N GLY A 3 4.36 -18.45 -10.27
CA GLY A 3 4.54 -19.61 -9.38
C GLY A 3 4.57 -19.25 -7.89
N LEU A 4 5.15 -18.12 -7.50
CA LEU A 4 5.16 -17.64 -6.10
C LEU A 4 3.76 -17.22 -5.66
N PHE A 5 3.01 -16.56 -6.55
CA PHE A 5 1.62 -16.17 -6.30
C PHE A 5 0.72 -17.39 -6.06
N TRP A 6 0.79 -18.39 -6.94
CA TRP A 6 0.03 -19.64 -6.80
C TRP A 6 0.44 -20.45 -5.57
N LEU A 7 1.74 -20.43 -5.22
CA LEU A 7 2.24 -21.07 -4.02
C LEU A 7 1.72 -20.37 -2.76
N GLY A 8 1.68 -19.03 -2.75
CA GLY A 8 1.05 -18.24 -1.67
C GLY A 8 -0.44 -18.52 -1.52
N PHE A 9 -1.18 -18.64 -2.63
CA PHE A 9 -2.61 -18.98 -2.61
C PHE A 9 -2.89 -20.40 -2.12
N SER A 10 -1.99 -21.33 -2.40
CA SER A 10 -2.08 -22.73 -1.96
C SER A 10 -1.51 -22.95 -0.54
N TYR A 11 -0.86 -21.94 0.03
CA TYR A 11 -0.15 -22.02 1.30
C TYR A 11 -1.04 -22.22 2.54
N PRO A 12 -2.26 -21.66 2.64
CA PRO A 12 -3.19 -22.00 3.73
C PRO A 12 -3.55 -23.48 3.75
N ASN A 13 -3.56 -24.13 2.57
CA ASN A 13 -3.76 -25.58 2.46
C ASN A 13 -2.48 -26.37 2.83
N ALA A 14 -1.31 -25.72 2.85
CA ALA A 14 -0.04 -26.34 3.22
C ALA A 14 0.10 -26.49 4.75
N GLU A 15 -0.43 -25.58 5.56
CA GLU A 15 -0.51 -25.78 7.02
C GLU A 15 -1.37 -27.00 7.37
N ALA A 16 -2.50 -27.17 6.68
CA ALA A 16 -3.37 -28.35 6.83
C ALA A 16 -2.68 -29.66 6.38
N ALA A 17 -1.76 -29.59 5.41
CA ALA A 17 -1.03 -30.76 4.90
C ALA A 17 0.24 -31.09 5.70
N LEU A 18 0.89 -30.09 6.31
CA LEU A 18 2.17 -30.23 7.00
C LEU A 18 2.04 -30.39 8.51
N GLY A 19 0.89 -30.04 9.11
CA GLY A 19 0.57 -30.33 10.52
C GLY A 19 1.29 -29.45 11.54
N PHE A 20 1.98 -28.38 11.10
CA PHE A 20 2.58 -27.37 11.98
C PHE A 20 2.27 -25.95 11.45
N PRO A 21 2.00 -24.98 12.34
CA PRO A 21 1.81 -23.59 11.94
C PRO A 21 3.15 -23.04 11.45
N ILE A 22 3.20 -22.53 10.22
CA ILE A 22 4.45 -22.07 9.63
C ILE A 22 4.68 -20.61 10.06
N PRO A 23 5.88 -20.24 10.54
CA PRO A 23 6.08 -18.91 11.11
C PRO A 23 5.93 -17.79 10.08
N GLY A 24 5.09 -16.81 10.41
CA GLY A 24 5.22 -15.43 9.93
C GLY A 24 4.53 -15.07 8.61
N ASN A 25 3.25 -15.41 8.43
CA ASN A 25 2.41 -14.94 7.31
C ASN A 25 3.12 -15.07 5.94
N LEU A 26 3.83 -16.19 5.73
CA LEU A 26 4.68 -16.37 4.55
C LEU A 26 3.85 -16.46 3.27
N ASP A 27 2.65 -17.01 3.35
CA ASP A 27 1.64 -16.96 2.30
C ASP A 27 1.40 -15.53 1.81
N LEU A 28 1.29 -14.59 2.74
CA LEU A 28 1.07 -13.18 2.46
C LEU A 28 2.25 -12.54 1.76
N VAL A 29 3.47 -12.89 2.18
CA VAL A 29 4.70 -12.45 1.52
C VAL A 29 4.76 -12.98 0.09
N LEU A 30 4.43 -14.26 -0.10
CA LEU A 30 4.43 -14.92 -1.41
C LEU A 30 3.39 -14.34 -2.36
N VAL A 31 2.22 -13.93 -1.85
CA VAL A 31 1.19 -13.20 -2.61
C VAL A 31 1.62 -11.76 -2.89
N ALA A 32 2.25 -11.07 -1.93
CA ALA A 32 2.64 -9.66 -2.06
C ALA A 32 3.87 -9.43 -2.95
N LEU A 33 4.80 -10.38 -3.05
CA LEU A 33 5.98 -10.28 -3.92
C LEU A 33 5.64 -10.02 -5.41
N PRO A 34 4.74 -10.80 -6.04
CA PRO A 34 4.21 -10.50 -7.37
C PRO A 34 3.60 -9.11 -7.47
N TYR A 35 2.88 -8.66 -6.44
CA TYR A 35 2.21 -7.36 -6.44
C TYR A 35 3.23 -6.22 -6.47
N MET A 36 4.26 -6.32 -5.62
CA MET A 36 5.37 -5.38 -5.61
C MET A 36 6.13 -5.38 -6.94
N PHE A 37 6.37 -6.55 -7.53
CA PHE A 37 7.04 -6.66 -8.82
C PHE A 37 6.25 -6.00 -9.94
N VAL A 38 4.94 -6.24 -10.01
CA VAL A 38 4.06 -5.63 -11.02
C VAL A 38 4.09 -4.11 -10.91
N GLY A 39 3.97 -3.56 -9.69
CA GLY A 39 4.07 -2.12 -9.47
C GLY A 39 5.43 -1.55 -9.88
N TRP A 40 6.52 -2.21 -9.50
CA TRP A 40 7.89 -1.81 -9.88
C TRP A 40 8.08 -1.84 -11.41
N TRP A 41 7.64 -2.91 -12.07
CA TRP A 41 7.76 -3.09 -13.51
C TRP A 41 6.92 -2.07 -14.28
N LEU A 42 5.67 -1.85 -13.86
CA LEU A 42 4.79 -0.81 -14.44
C LEU A 42 5.43 0.57 -14.34
N PHE A 43 6.05 0.89 -13.20
CA PHE A 43 6.68 2.19 -12.97
C PHE A 43 7.96 2.40 -13.79
N HIS A 44 8.79 1.37 -13.95
CA HIS A 44 10.07 1.52 -14.66
C HIS A 44 9.93 1.37 -16.17
N TYR A 45 9.13 0.41 -16.64
CA TYR A 45 9.08 0.05 -18.06
C TYR A 45 7.79 0.50 -18.75
N ALA A 46 6.65 0.47 -18.06
CA ALA A 46 5.37 0.80 -18.68
C ALA A 46 4.87 2.22 -18.39
N ARG A 47 5.66 3.07 -17.72
CA ARG A 47 5.26 4.43 -17.33
C ARG A 47 4.74 5.26 -18.50
N GLN A 48 5.38 5.17 -19.66
CA GLN A 48 4.95 5.90 -20.85
C GLN A 48 3.58 5.43 -21.39
N ILE A 49 3.22 4.16 -21.16
CA ILE A 49 1.94 3.59 -21.59
C ILE A 49 0.86 3.91 -20.55
N VAL A 50 1.17 3.70 -19.28
CA VAL A 50 0.25 3.90 -18.15
C VAL A 50 -0.18 5.37 -18.01
N THR A 51 0.68 6.29 -18.43
CA THR A 51 0.38 7.73 -18.42
C THR A 51 -0.41 8.18 -19.65
N LYS A 52 -0.67 7.33 -20.65
CA LYS A 52 -1.52 7.73 -21.78
C LYS A 52 -2.98 7.85 -21.33
N PRO A 53 -3.72 8.86 -21.82
CA PRO A 53 -5.10 9.11 -21.38
C PRO A 53 -6.03 7.92 -21.64
N TRP A 54 -5.83 7.18 -22.74
CA TRP A 54 -6.64 5.99 -23.04
C TRP A 54 -6.47 4.89 -21.98
N PHE A 55 -5.24 4.64 -21.51
CA PHE A 55 -4.96 3.61 -20.51
C PHE A 55 -5.59 3.98 -19.17
N MET A 56 -5.56 5.27 -18.82
CA MET A 56 -6.18 5.78 -17.61
C MET A 56 -7.71 5.59 -17.64
N VAL A 57 -8.35 5.90 -18.78
CA VAL A 57 -9.80 5.67 -18.96
C VAL A 57 -10.14 4.19 -18.85
N VAL A 58 -9.34 3.31 -19.46
CA VAL A 58 -9.53 1.86 -19.37
C VAL A 58 -9.35 1.36 -17.94
N ALA A 59 -8.29 1.78 -17.24
CA ALA A 59 -8.00 1.34 -15.88
C ALA A 59 -9.08 1.81 -14.89
N VAL A 60 -9.49 3.08 -14.96
CA VAL A 60 -10.56 3.64 -14.13
C VAL A 60 -11.91 3.03 -14.47
N GLY A 61 -12.21 2.86 -15.76
CA GLY A 61 -13.44 2.22 -16.22
C GLY A 61 -13.55 0.77 -15.75
N LEU A 62 -12.47 -0.01 -15.89
CA LEU A 62 -12.42 -1.39 -15.43
C LEU A 62 -12.56 -1.47 -13.90
N PHE A 63 -11.89 -0.58 -13.15
CA PHE A 63 -12.05 -0.50 -11.70
C PHE A 63 -13.50 -0.17 -11.30
N ALA A 64 -14.13 0.81 -11.95
CA ALA A 64 -15.52 1.20 -11.68
C ALA A 64 -16.52 0.07 -12.02
N VAL A 65 -16.30 -0.65 -13.11
CA VAL A 65 -17.11 -1.82 -13.50
C VAL A 65 -16.98 -2.94 -12.48
N LEU A 66 -15.76 -3.29 -12.07
CA LEU A 66 -15.53 -4.31 -11.05
C LEU A 66 -16.12 -3.91 -9.70
N PHE A 67 -15.95 -2.65 -9.29
CA PHE A 67 -16.54 -2.12 -8.06
C PHE A 67 -18.07 -2.17 -8.08
N THR A 68 -18.69 -1.77 -9.19
CA THR A 68 -20.16 -1.82 -9.32
C THR A 68 -20.69 -3.26 -9.39
N ALA A 69 -20.02 -4.15 -10.10
CA ALA A 69 -20.35 -5.57 -10.12
C ALA A 69 -20.23 -6.23 -8.73
N GLN A 70 -19.19 -5.88 -7.97
CA GLN A 70 -19.03 -6.30 -6.58
C GLN A 70 -20.14 -5.72 -5.68
N SER A 71 -20.49 -4.43 -5.84
CA SER A 71 -21.56 -3.80 -5.04
C SER A 71 -22.95 -4.42 -5.28
N ARG A 72 -23.16 -5.04 -6.45
CA ARG A 72 -24.39 -5.74 -6.83
C ARG A 72 -24.40 -7.22 -6.43
N GLY A 73 -23.36 -7.70 -5.74
CA GLY A 73 -23.23 -9.10 -5.35
C GLY A 73 -23.02 -10.06 -6.53
N GLN A 74 -22.57 -9.55 -7.69
CA GLN A 74 -22.28 -10.39 -8.86
C GLN A 74 -20.88 -11.00 -8.83
N ILE A 75 -19.99 -10.45 -7.99
CA ILE A 75 -18.60 -10.88 -7.84
C ILE A 75 -18.27 -10.88 -6.33
N ASP A 76 -18.00 -12.06 -5.76
CA ASP A 76 -17.58 -12.22 -4.36
C ASP A 76 -16.05 -12.12 -4.22
N PHE A 77 -15.50 -10.98 -4.66
CA PHE A 77 -14.07 -10.74 -4.55
C PHE A 77 -13.70 -10.19 -3.17
N LEU A 78 -13.24 -11.06 -2.28
CA LEU A 78 -12.62 -10.67 -1.02
C LEU A 78 -11.10 -10.81 -1.14
N LEU A 79 -10.40 -9.68 -0.95
CA LEU A 79 -8.94 -9.65 -0.86
C LEU A 79 -8.55 -9.11 0.53
N TYR A 80 -8.77 -9.93 1.56
CA TYR A 80 -8.37 -9.58 2.93
C TYR A 80 -7.06 -10.28 3.27
N MET A 81 -5.95 -9.61 2.97
CA MET A 81 -4.63 -10.11 3.32
C MET A 81 -4.42 -10.21 4.85
N LYS A 82 -5.10 -9.38 5.67
CA LYS A 82 -4.97 -9.46 7.14
C LYS A 82 -5.57 -10.76 7.71
N SER A 83 -6.63 -11.29 7.09
CA SER A 83 -7.34 -12.48 7.54
C SER A 83 -7.13 -13.68 6.62
N HIS A 84 -6.14 -13.62 5.71
CA HIS A 84 -5.78 -14.72 4.81
C HIS A 84 -6.97 -15.22 3.94
N HIS A 85 -7.95 -14.33 3.70
CA HIS A 85 -9.13 -14.65 2.89
C HIS A 85 -8.94 -14.09 1.48
N LEU A 86 -8.67 -14.99 0.54
CA LEU A 86 -8.67 -14.70 -0.90
C LEU A 86 -9.64 -15.64 -1.61
N THR A 87 -10.69 -15.08 -2.23
CA THR A 87 -11.75 -15.90 -2.87
C THR A 87 -11.35 -16.39 -4.27
N ASP A 88 -10.80 -15.51 -5.11
CA ASP A 88 -10.56 -15.78 -6.53
C ASP A 88 -9.10 -15.52 -6.93
N PRO A 89 -8.31 -16.57 -7.25
CA PRO A 89 -6.90 -16.45 -7.63
C PRO A 89 -6.70 -15.62 -8.91
N LEU A 90 -7.59 -15.76 -9.88
CA LEU A 90 -7.50 -15.02 -11.15
C LEU A 90 -7.71 -13.53 -10.94
N LEU A 91 -8.79 -13.15 -10.24
CA LEU A 91 -9.08 -11.75 -9.96
C LEU A 91 -8.02 -11.13 -9.04
N ALA A 92 -7.53 -11.90 -8.06
CA ALA A 92 -6.42 -11.50 -7.22
C ALA A 92 -5.09 -11.37 -7.99
N GLY A 93 -4.89 -12.11 -9.07
CA GLY A 93 -3.72 -11.94 -9.95
C GLY A 93 -3.77 -10.63 -10.75
N TRP A 94 -4.97 -10.19 -11.16
CA TRP A 94 -5.17 -8.95 -11.92
C TRP A 94 -5.30 -7.70 -11.07
N ALA A 95 -5.77 -7.84 -9.82
CA ALA A 95 -5.94 -6.73 -8.87
C ALA A 95 -4.73 -5.79 -8.78
N PRO A 96 -3.46 -6.24 -8.72
CA PRO A 96 -2.30 -5.36 -8.64
C PRO A 96 -2.15 -4.49 -9.89
N VAL A 97 -2.38 -5.04 -11.08
CA VAL A 97 -2.27 -4.30 -12.34
C VAL A 97 -3.31 -3.18 -12.37
N ILE A 98 -4.54 -3.49 -11.95
CA ILE A 98 -5.66 -2.54 -11.92
C ILE A 98 -5.42 -1.46 -10.86
N ILE A 99 -5.02 -1.85 -9.65
CA ILE A 99 -4.76 -0.93 -8.53
C ILE A 99 -3.56 -0.04 -8.83
N CYS A 100 -2.43 -0.60 -9.26
CA CYS A 100 -1.24 0.18 -9.62
C CYS A 100 -1.52 1.10 -10.82
N GLY A 101 -2.21 0.59 -11.85
CA GLY A 101 -2.62 1.38 -13.01
C GLY A 101 -3.52 2.56 -12.61
N GLY A 102 -4.53 2.31 -11.78
CA GLY A 102 -5.42 3.32 -11.24
C GLY A 102 -4.71 4.36 -10.36
N LEU A 103 -3.79 3.91 -9.49
CA LEU A 103 -2.98 4.80 -8.65
C LEU A 103 -2.08 5.71 -9.48
N PHE A 104 -1.39 5.17 -10.50
CA PHE A 104 -0.57 5.99 -11.40
C PHE A 104 -1.42 6.95 -12.24
N ALA A 105 -2.60 6.51 -12.66
CA ALA A 105 -3.55 7.36 -13.36
C ALA A 105 -4.01 8.54 -12.47
N GLY A 106 -4.49 8.23 -11.26
CA GLY A 106 -4.91 9.23 -10.28
C GLY A 106 -3.78 10.20 -9.91
N ALA A 107 -2.58 9.67 -9.65
CA ALA A 107 -1.40 10.48 -9.34
C ALA A 107 -1.08 11.46 -10.48
N LYS A 108 -1.20 11.06 -11.75
CA LYS A 108 -0.99 11.96 -12.89
C LYS A 108 -2.06 13.04 -13.01
N ILE A 109 -3.34 12.73 -12.78
CA ILE A 109 -4.43 13.73 -12.80
C ILE A 109 -4.21 14.78 -11.72
N VAL A 110 -3.79 14.33 -10.53
CA VAL A 110 -3.57 15.20 -9.37
C VAL A 110 -2.22 15.94 -9.47
N SER A 111 -1.24 15.40 -10.22
CA SER A 111 0.05 16.05 -10.43
C SER A 111 -0.10 17.38 -11.16
N GLY A 112 0.39 18.46 -10.55
CA GLY A 112 0.25 19.83 -11.06
C GLY A 112 -0.85 20.66 -10.38
N THR A 113 -1.67 20.05 -9.51
CA THR A 113 -2.63 20.78 -8.66
C THR A 113 -2.04 21.13 -7.30
N PHE A 114 -2.65 22.09 -6.59
CA PHE A 114 -2.30 22.39 -5.20
C PHE A 114 -2.40 21.15 -4.29
N ALA A 115 -3.43 20.33 -4.50
CA ALA A 115 -3.61 19.06 -3.79
C ALA A 115 -2.45 18.10 -4.03
N GLY A 116 -1.95 17.99 -5.27
CA GLY A 116 -0.80 17.14 -5.60
C GLY A 116 0.48 17.54 -4.87
N ASN A 117 0.75 18.85 -4.72
CA ASN A 117 1.90 19.34 -3.98
C ASN A 117 1.81 19.00 -2.47
N TRP A 118 0.62 19.08 -1.88
CA TRP A 118 0.39 18.65 -0.50
C TRP A 118 0.53 17.15 -0.33
N LEU A 119 -0.03 16.37 -1.26
CA LEU A 119 0.03 14.92 -1.25
C LEU A 119 1.48 14.41 -1.41
N ASP A 120 2.29 15.06 -2.25
CA ASP A 120 3.72 14.76 -2.40
C ASP A 120 4.49 14.99 -1.09
N ARG A 121 4.23 16.12 -0.40
CA ARG A 121 4.88 16.41 0.90
C ARG A 121 4.57 15.36 1.95
N ILE A 122 3.31 14.94 2.06
CA ILE A 122 2.89 13.88 2.97
C ILE A 122 3.47 12.53 2.51
N GLY A 123 3.46 12.27 1.20
CA GLY A 123 3.96 11.06 0.55
C GLY A 123 5.42 10.75 0.88
N ARG A 124 6.27 11.78 0.98
CA ARG A 124 7.68 11.65 1.38
C ARG A 124 7.87 11.15 2.82
N SER A 125 6.81 11.18 3.64
CA SER A 125 6.81 10.70 5.03
C SER A 125 5.97 9.42 5.21
N THR A 126 5.69 8.71 4.12
CA THR A 126 4.91 7.46 4.13
C THR A 126 5.52 6.36 4.99
N LEU A 127 6.85 6.18 4.99
CA LEU A 127 7.51 5.17 5.82
C LEU A 127 7.27 5.41 7.32
N PRO A 128 7.53 6.61 7.88
CA PRO A 128 7.12 6.94 9.25
C PRO A 128 5.65 6.67 9.55
N ILE A 129 4.74 7.05 8.64
CA ILE A 129 3.30 6.82 8.83
C ILE A 129 2.98 5.31 8.83
N MET A 130 3.53 4.55 7.89
CA MET A 130 3.29 3.12 7.73
C MET A 130 3.67 2.32 8.98
N TYR A 131 4.84 2.59 9.56
CA TYR A 131 5.27 1.90 10.78
C TYR A 131 4.70 2.55 12.05
N GLY A 132 4.55 3.87 12.06
CA GLY A 132 4.14 4.63 13.23
C GLY A 132 2.64 4.58 13.54
N HIS A 133 1.77 4.49 12.54
CA HIS A 133 0.31 4.56 12.78
C HIS A 133 -0.19 3.42 13.68
N LYS A 134 0.38 2.21 13.56
CA LYS A 134 0.05 1.07 14.45
C LYS A 134 0.52 1.30 15.88
N ALA A 135 1.72 1.84 16.06
CA ALA A 135 2.24 2.15 17.38
C ALA A 135 1.38 3.22 18.08
N VAL A 136 0.98 4.25 17.33
CA VAL A 136 0.08 5.30 17.81
C VAL A 136 -1.29 4.74 18.16
N GLY A 137 -1.88 3.91 17.28
CA GLY A 137 -3.15 3.23 17.54
C GLY A 137 -3.13 2.38 18.82
N TYR A 138 -2.08 1.58 19.00
CA TYR A 138 -1.90 0.75 20.21
C TYR A 138 -1.84 1.57 21.50
N VAL A 139 -1.19 2.74 21.46
CA VAL A 139 -1.15 3.64 22.63
C VAL A 139 -2.52 4.26 22.88
N LEU A 140 -3.22 4.73 21.85
CA LEU A 140 -4.55 5.35 21.97
C LEU A 140 -5.61 4.37 22.49
N GLU A 141 -5.59 3.12 22.03
CA GLU A 141 -6.46 2.04 22.52
C GLU A 141 -6.24 1.74 24.01
N LYS A 142 -5.05 2.06 24.55
CA LYS A 142 -4.75 1.90 25.98
C LYS A 142 -5.39 2.99 26.85
N PHE A 143 -5.77 4.12 26.27
CA PHE A 143 -6.40 5.25 26.97
C PHE A 143 -7.94 5.25 26.84
N GLY A 144 -8.52 4.31 26.10
CA GLY A 144 -9.97 4.16 25.92
C GLY A 144 -10.30 3.55 24.55
N ASP A 145 -11.57 3.63 24.15
CA ASP A 145 -12.03 3.29 22.80
C ASP A 145 -12.08 4.55 21.92
N PRO A 146 -10.97 4.91 21.23
CA PRO A 146 -10.96 6.06 20.35
C PRO A 146 -11.87 5.84 19.15
N ASN A 147 -12.63 6.88 18.78
CA ASN A 147 -13.37 6.91 17.53
C ASN A 147 -12.40 6.74 16.34
N ILE A 148 -12.83 6.04 15.29
CA ILE A 148 -12.01 5.76 14.09
C ILE A 148 -11.41 7.03 13.48
N LEU A 149 -12.13 8.15 13.53
CA LEU A 149 -11.65 9.46 13.09
C LEU A 149 -10.41 9.91 13.88
N VAL A 150 -10.43 9.73 15.20
CA VAL A 150 -9.31 10.07 16.08
C VAL A 150 -8.11 9.17 15.78
N LEU A 151 -8.36 7.86 15.58
CA LEU A 151 -7.31 6.89 15.24
C LEU A 151 -6.61 7.25 13.93
N VAL A 152 -7.38 7.64 12.90
CA VAL A 152 -6.85 8.04 11.59
C VAL A 152 -6.07 9.35 11.69
N ILE A 153 -6.63 10.38 12.32
CA ILE A 153 -5.98 11.69 12.44
C ILE A 153 -4.69 11.54 13.24
N ALA A 154 -4.73 10.91 14.41
CA ALA A 154 -3.56 10.73 15.26
C ALA A 154 -2.51 9.82 14.61
N GLY A 155 -2.95 8.71 13.99
CA GLY A 155 -2.09 7.74 13.32
C GLY A 155 -1.32 8.33 12.13
N VAL A 156 -1.82 9.40 11.51
CA VAL A 156 -1.11 10.13 10.43
C VAL A 156 -0.29 11.30 10.99
N THR A 157 -0.88 12.12 11.85
CA THR A 157 -0.27 13.38 12.33
C THR A 157 0.91 13.15 13.26
N ILE A 158 0.81 12.20 14.20
CA ILE A 158 1.87 11.97 15.20
C ILE A 158 3.15 11.44 14.53
N PRO A 159 3.12 10.42 13.65
CA PRO A 159 4.33 9.96 12.98
C PRO A 159 4.91 11.00 12.02
N LEU A 160 4.07 11.81 11.38
CA LEU A 160 4.52 12.95 10.57
C LEU A 160 5.28 13.96 11.42
N PHE A 161 4.72 14.36 12.56
CA PHE A 161 5.34 15.32 13.45
C PHE A 161 6.69 14.81 13.98
N LEU A 162 6.76 13.55 14.38
CA LEU A 162 8.00 12.89 14.81
C LEU A 162 9.05 12.86 13.70
N ALA A 163 8.65 12.54 12.46
CA ALA A 163 9.55 12.54 11.33
C ALA A 163 10.10 13.94 11.02
N TYR A 164 9.25 14.98 11.10
CA TYR A 164 9.68 16.37 10.92
C TYR A 164 10.60 16.84 12.05
N ALA A 165 10.24 16.56 13.31
CA ALA A 165 11.08 16.87 14.47
C ALA A 165 12.45 16.20 14.35
N GLY A 166 12.49 14.92 13.96
CA GLY A 166 13.73 14.18 13.72
C GLY A 166 14.59 14.79 12.61
N ARG A 167 13.98 15.27 11.51
CA ARG A 167 14.72 15.99 10.46
C ARG A 167 15.28 17.32 10.97
N CYS A 168 14.51 18.13 11.69
CA CYS A 168 15.00 19.40 12.25
C CYS A 168 16.13 19.20 13.26
N VAL A 169 16.07 18.16 14.10
CA VAL A 169 17.14 17.80 15.03
C VAL A 169 18.39 17.36 14.26
N ARG A 170 18.23 16.51 13.24
CA ARG A 170 19.35 16.05 12.41
C ARG A 170 20.00 17.19 11.65
N GLU A 171 19.22 18.11 11.08
CA GLU A 171 19.72 19.30 10.38
C GLU A 171 20.43 20.26 11.33
N ARG A 172 19.98 20.41 12.58
CA ARG A 172 20.70 21.18 13.61
C ARG A 172 22.01 20.52 14.04
N TRP A 173 22.04 19.18 14.13
CA TRP A 173 23.25 18.43 14.45
C TRP A 173 24.26 18.41 13.29
N GLN A 174 23.80 18.25 12.04
CA GLN A 174 24.65 18.24 10.86
C GLN A 174 25.03 19.67 10.41
N GLY A 175 24.17 20.67 10.61
CA GLY A 175 24.45 22.08 10.36
C GLY A 175 25.36 22.73 11.41
N GLY A 176 25.61 22.06 12.54
CA GLY A 176 26.70 22.38 13.48
C GLY A 176 28.06 21.79 13.07
N GLY A 177 28.09 20.93 12.04
CA GLY A 177 29.29 20.34 11.47
C GLY A 177 29.56 20.88 10.07
N LEU A 178 29.96 22.15 9.98
CA LEU A 178 30.63 22.68 8.80
C LEU A 178 31.86 21.78 8.50
N TYR A 179 31.92 21.20 7.30
CA TYR A 179 33.14 20.63 6.70
C TYR A 179 33.92 19.58 7.53
N ALA A 180 33.51 18.32 7.45
CA ALA A 180 34.39 17.15 7.51
C ALA A 180 33.59 16.00 6.88
N PHE A 181 33.85 15.52 5.68
CA PHE A 181 35.10 14.99 5.16
C PHE A 181 35.18 15.21 3.63
N ASN A 182 36.42 15.44 3.16
CA ASN A 182 36.83 15.22 1.77
C ASN A 182 36.61 13.74 1.37
#